data_AF-A0A0F9PL89-F1
#
_entry.id   AF-A0A0F9PL89-F1
#
_cell.length_a   1.000
_cell.length_b   1.000
_cell.length_c   1.000
_cell.angle_alpha   90.00
_cell.angle_beta   90.00
_cell.angle_gamma   90.00
#
_symmetry.space_group_name_H-M   'P 1'
#
loop_
_entity.id
_entity.type
_entity.pdbx_description
1 polymer ?
#
loop_
_entity_poly.entity_id
_entity_poly.type
_entity_poly.pdbx_seq_one_letter_code
_entity_poly.pdbx_strand_id
1 'polypeptide(L)'
;MKGLYQKYYIKKASGKPLDPNFEAIVLRIDGGRYLNACRFGAIAFAEAVREHNSLLANDIQKRLQVLKEGERDGRSDGKDDIGAMYGFTDLAYTDNRILEEEVKRKGEEIKQLKGVINNKVEIAILEADRDHAEIKRLMEVNIKTVKSLGLCAEKIEQLRKALDEIDKEADDTYENSEVPELNDCIDRMQQIAKQELKVK
;
A
#
# COMPACT_ATOMS: atom_id res chain seq x y z
N MET A 1 -0.96 -9.67 38.49
CA MET A 1 -1.08 -11.14 38.55
C MET A 1 0.32 -11.74 38.41
N LYS A 2 0.63 -12.82 39.13
CA LYS A 2 1.95 -13.46 39.12
C LYS A 2 1.97 -14.56 38.03
N GLY A 3 2.96 -14.59 37.14
CA GLY A 3 3.06 -15.59 36.06
C GLY A 3 3.36 -17.03 36.57
N LEU A 4 3.51 -18.00 35.66
CA LEU A 4 3.59 -19.47 35.92
C LEU A 4 4.65 -19.95 36.94
N TYR A 5 5.55 -19.07 37.41
CA TYR A 5 6.53 -19.35 38.47
C TYR A 5 6.65 -18.21 39.49
N GLN A 6 5.66 -17.33 39.55
CA GLN A 6 5.65 -16.12 40.36
C GLN A 6 6.81 -15.12 40.14
N LYS A 7 7.68 -15.36 39.14
CA LYS A 7 8.85 -14.52 38.85
C LYS A 7 8.55 -13.24 38.07
N TYR A 8 7.38 -13.14 37.44
CA TYR A 8 7.01 -11.98 36.63
C TYR A 8 5.70 -11.37 37.09
N TYR A 9 5.70 -10.04 37.13
CA TYR A 9 4.50 -9.24 37.36
C TYR A 9 4.05 -8.64 36.03
N ILE A 10 2.95 -9.16 35.48
CA ILE A 10 2.39 -8.64 34.23
C ILE A 10 1.39 -7.54 34.59
N LYS A 11 1.55 -6.37 33.97
CA LYS A 11 0.64 -5.22 34.09
C LYS A 11 0.42 -4.59 32.73
N LYS A 12 -0.79 -4.06 32.50
CA LYS A 12 -1.05 -3.22 31.31
C LYS A 12 -0.23 -1.93 31.42
N ALA A 13 0.28 -1.44 30.29
CA ALA A 13 1.00 -0.16 30.24
C ALA A 13 0.11 1.02 30.70
N SER A 14 -1.21 0.91 30.49
CA SER A 14 -2.20 1.89 30.92
C SER A 14 -2.47 1.91 32.43
N GLY A 15 -1.89 1.00 33.22
CA GLY A 15 -2.15 0.88 34.66
C GLY A 15 -3.51 0.28 35.03
N LYS A 16 -4.43 0.10 34.07
CA LYS A 16 -5.71 -0.57 34.30
C LYS A 16 -5.51 -2.04 34.70
N PRO A 17 -6.43 -2.62 35.49
CA PRO A 17 -6.37 -4.03 35.85
C PRO A 17 -6.42 -4.94 34.61
N LEU A 18 -5.73 -6.08 34.71
CA LEU A 18 -5.87 -7.17 33.75
C LEU A 18 -7.24 -7.82 33.93
N ASP A 19 -7.73 -8.46 32.88
CA ASP A 19 -8.92 -9.30 32.97
C ASP A 19 -8.67 -10.42 34.00
N PRO A 20 -9.61 -10.76 34.90
CA PRO A 20 -9.47 -11.87 35.83
C PRO A 20 -9.16 -13.21 35.17
N ASN A 21 -9.60 -13.42 33.92
CA ASN A 21 -9.39 -14.63 33.12
C ASN A 21 -8.18 -14.52 32.18
N PHE A 22 -7.37 -13.47 32.30
CA PHE A 22 -6.19 -13.29 31.46
C PHE A 22 -5.11 -14.32 31.82
N GLU A 23 -4.76 -15.16 30.85
CA GLU A 23 -3.65 -16.09 30.95
C GLU A 23 -2.49 -15.65 30.05
N ALA A 24 -1.27 -15.79 30.54
CA ALA A 24 -0.07 -15.47 29.79
C ALA A 24 1.07 -16.43 30.10
N ILE A 25 1.79 -16.81 29.04
CA ILE A 25 3.04 -17.56 29.12
C ILE A 25 4.17 -16.58 28.85
N VAL A 26 5.09 -16.42 29.81
CA VAL A 26 6.29 -15.59 29.65
C VAL A 26 7.48 -16.48 29.36
N LEU A 27 8.02 -16.36 28.14
CA LEU A 27 9.26 -16.99 27.76
C LEU A 27 10.41 -15.98 27.92
N ARG A 28 11.19 -16.11 29.01
CA ARG A 28 12.43 -15.34 29.18
C ARG A 28 13.60 -16.12 28.61
N ILE A 29 14.41 -15.45 27.81
CA ILE A 29 15.61 -16.04 27.21
C ILE A 29 16.75 -15.08 27.51
N ASP A 30 17.63 -15.47 28.44
CA ASP A 30 18.81 -14.69 28.81
C ASP A 30 20.04 -15.02 27.93
N GLY A 31 19.88 -15.92 26.95
CA GLY A 31 20.95 -16.39 26.06
C GLY A 31 20.98 -17.91 25.92
N GLY A 32 22.09 -18.45 25.41
CA GLY A 32 22.40 -19.88 25.39
C GLY A 32 21.91 -20.64 24.14
N ARG A 33 22.09 -21.98 24.17
CA ARG A 33 21.92 -22.88 23.00
C ARG A 33 20.54 -22.84 22.35
N TYR A 34 19.52 -22.37 23.06
CA TYR A 34 18.14 -22.35 22.59
C TYR A 34 17.67 -20.98 22.09
N LEU A 35 18.52 -19.95 22.17
CA LEU A 35 18.16 -18.58 21.81
C LEU A 35 17.59 -18.49 20.38
N ASN A 36 18.26 -19.12 19.42
CA ASN A 36 17.81 -19.12 18.03
C ASN A 36 16.48 -19.86 17.85
N ALA A 37 16.31 -21.02 18.50
CA ALA A 37 15.05 -21.78 18.44
C ALA A 37 13.88 -20.95 18.96
N CYS A 38 14.07 -20.24 20.08
CA CYS A 38 13.03 -19.39 20.63
C CYS A 38 12.74 -18.17 19.75
N ARG A 39 13.76 -17.58 19.12
CA ARG A 39 13.57 -16.52 18.12
C ARG A 39 12.75 -17.00 16.94
N PHE A 40 13.04 -18.19 16.41
CA PHE A 40 12.23 -18.79 15.36
C PHE A 40 10.79 -19.01 15.80
N GLY A 41 10.55 -19.48 17.02
CA GLY A 41 9.21 -19.59 17.59
C GLY A 41 8.47 -18.25 17.63
N ALA A 42 9.15 -17.18 18.06
CA ALA A 42 8.56 -15.84 18.09
C ALA A 42 8.26 -15.29 16.68
N ILE A 43 9.11 -15.59 15.69
CA ILE A 43 8.87 -15.25 14.28
C ILE A 43 7.65 -15.99 13.75
N ALA A 44 7.59 -17.31 13.93
CA ALA A 44 6.47 -18.13 13.46
C ALA A 44 5.14 -17.70 14.09
N PHE A 45 5.16 -17.34 15.39
CA PHE A 45 3.98 -16.78 16.05
C PHE A 45 3.56 -15.44 15.43
N ALA A 46 4.51 -14.51 15.18
CA ALA A 46 4.22 -13.23 14.55
C ALA A 46 3.63 -13.39 13.15
N GLU A 47 4.08 -14.39 12.38
CA GLU A 47 3.51 -14.72 11.08
C GLU A 47 2.08 -15.25 11.20
N ALA A 48 1.85 -16.21 12.10
CA ALA A 48 0.52 -16.80 12.31
C ALA A 48 -0.54 -15.78 12.77
N VAL A 49 -0.16 -14.79 13.59
CA VAL A 49 -1.11 -13.77 14.06
C VAL A 49 -1.26 -12.58 13.12
N ARG A 50 -0.46 -12.48 12.05
CA ARG A 50 -0.43 -11.30 11.17
C ARG A 50 -1.79 -11.04 10.51
N GLU A 51 -2.49 -12.08 10.08
CA GLU A 51 -3.80 -11.97 9.43
C GLU A 51 -4.87 -11.42 10.37
N HIS A 52 -4.78 -11.72 11.66
CA HIS A 52 -5.76 -11.29 12.66
C HIS A 52 -5.34 -10.01 13.40
N ASN A 53 -4.04 -9.74 13.52
CA ASN A 53 -3.50 -8.61 14.25
C ASN A 53 -2.11 -8.20 13.72
N SER A 54 -2.12 -7.45 12.62
CA SER A 54 -0.90 -6.99 11.94
C SER A 54 -0.04 -6.03 12.79
N LEU A 55 -0.65 -5.24 13.68
CA LEU A 55 0.07 -4.35 14.59
C LEU A 55 0.93 -5.14 15.58
N LEU A 56 0.36 -6.17 16.22
CA LEU A 56 1.10 -7.04 17.13
C LEU A 56 2.23 -7.77 16.41
N ALA A 57 1.97 -8.31 15.22
CA ALA A 57 2.98 -8.99 14.41
C ALA A 57 4.17 -8.07 14.10
N ASN A 58 3.90 -6.82 13.69
CA ASN A 58 4.92 -5.82 13.40
C ASN A 58 5.73 -5.42 14.64
N ASP A 59 5.08 -5.27 15.80
CA ASP A 59 5.76 -4.96 17.05
C ASP A 59 6.72 -6.08 17.48
N ILE A 60 6.29 -7.35 17.36
CA ILE A 60 7.14 -8.51 17.64
C ILE A 60 8.36 -8.52 16.71
N GLN A 61 8.16 -8.31 15.41
CA GLN A 61 9.25 -8.29 14.43
C GLN A 61 10.25 -7.16 14.68
N LYS A 62 9.78 -5.94 14.95
CA LYS A 62 10.65 -4.81 15.32
C LYS A 62 11.49 -5.12 16.56
N ARG A 63 10.89 -5.73 17.58
CA ARG A 63 11.61 -6.09 18.81
C ARG A 63 12.68 -7.15 18.56
N LEU A 64 12.38 -8.13 17.72
CA LEU A 64 13.34 -9.17 17.32
C LEU A 64 14.52 -8.59 16.51
N GLN A 65 14.28 -7.55 15.72
CA GLN A 65 15.34 -6.87 14.95
C GLN A 65 16.33 -6.15 15.87
N VAL A 66 15.85 -5.37 16.82
CA VAL A 66 16.70 -4.67 17.82
C VAL A 66 17.58 -5.67 18.58
N LEU A 67 17.04 -6.85 18.91
CA LEU A 67 17.79 -7.90 19.59
C LEU A 67 18.88 -8.54 18.72
N LYS A 68 18.74 -8.56 17.39
CA LYS A 68 19.77 -9.05 16.46
C LYS A 68 20.90 -8.03 16.26
N GLU A 69 20.60 -6.75 16.41
CA GLU A 69 21.57 -5.66 16.26
C GLU A 69 22.49 -5.59 17.48
N GLY A 70 21.95 -5.69 18.70
CA GLY A 70 22.74 -5.69 19.93
C GLY A 70 23.67 -6.90 20.14
N GLU A 71 23.56 -7.97 19.35
CA GLU A 71 24.48 -9.12 19.41
C GLU A 71 25.75 -8.94 18.58
N ARG A 72 25.75 -8.03 17.59
CA ARG A 72 26.91 -7.85 16.71
C ARG A 72 28.04 -7.09 17.39
N ASP A 73 27.72 -6.34 18.45
CA ASP A 73 28.68 -5.50 19.18
C ASP A 73 29.39 -6.25 20.33
N GLY A 74 29.08 -7.54 20.54
CA GLY A 74 29.50 -8.30 21.72
C GLY A 74 30.75 -9.18 21.58
N ARG A 75 31.50 -9.15 20.46
CA ARG A 75 32.80 -9.85 20.39
C ARG A 75 33.93 -8.94 20.90
N SER A 76 33.95 -8.69 22.20
CA SER A 76 35.20 -8.36 22.90
C SER A 76 35.85 -9.68 23.32
N ASP A 77 36.95 -10.02 22.65
CA ASP A 77 37.79 -11.14 23.05
C ASP A 77 38.26 -10.93 24.48
N GLY A 78 37.90 -11.87 25.36
CA GLY A 78 38.26 -11.84 26.76
C GLY A 78 39.76 -11.81 26.93
N LYS A 79 40.26 -10.66 27.42
CA LYS A 79 41.35 -10.62 28.38
C LYS A 79 40.97 -9.63 29.47
N ASP A 80 40.67 -10.20 30.63
CA ASP A 80 40.87 -9.67 31.98
C ASP A 80 41.18 -8.17 32.04
N ASP A 81 40.20 -7.34 32.41
CA ASP A 81 40.48 -6.14 33.20
C ASP A 81 39.23 -5.62 33.91
N ILE A 82 39.26 -5.78 35.22
CA ILE A 82 38.40 -5.11 36.18
C ILE A 82 38.95 -3.68 36.32
N GLY A 83 38.40 -2.71 35.57
CA GLY A 83 38.68 -1.29 35.86
C GLY A 83 38.80 -0.37 34.65
N ALA A 84 37.68 -0.08 33.97
CA ALA A 84 37.56 1.15 33.19
C ALA A 84 36.08 1.57 33.13
N MET A 85 35.67 2.24 34.20
CA MET A 85 34.50 3.09 34.27
C MET A 85 34.78 4.32 33.37
N TYR A 86 33.82 4.68 32.52
CA TYR A 86 33.79 5.85 31.61
C TYR A 86 34.47 5.73 30.23
N GLY A 87 33.63 5.67 29.19
CA GLY A 87 34.00 5.86 27.79
C GLY A 87 32.90 5.49 26.78
N PHE A 88 31.63 5.79 27.08
CA PHE A 88 30.46 5.32 26.30
C PHE A 88 29.93 6.37 25.29
N THR A 89 30.78 7.26 24.75
CA THR A 89 30.31 8.39 23.93
C THR A 89 30.66 8.34 22.43
N ASP A 90 31.54 7.45 21.97
CA ASP A 90 32.08 7.59 20.59
C ASP A 90 31.59 6.56 19.56
N LEU A 91 30.92 5.47 19.96
CA LEU A 91 30.44 4.43 19.02
C LEU A 91 29.03 4.69 18.44
N ALA A 92 28.28 5.64 19.00
CA ALA A 92 26.95 6.03 18.47
C ALA A 92 27.04 6.90 17.20
N TYR A 93 28.24 7.34 16.79
CA TYR A 93 28.41 8.28 15.67
C TYR A 93 28.57 7.59 14.31
N THR A 94 29.08 6.36 14.25
CA THR A 94 29.31 5.64 12.99
C THR A 94 28.06 4.97 12.42
N ASP A 95 27.14 4.51 13.28
CA ASP A 95 25.90 3.86 12.84
C ASP A 95 24.87 4.85 12.26
N ASN A 96 24.85 6.08 12.77
CA ASN A 96 24.01 7.13 12.19
C ASN A 96 24.42 7.47 10.75
N ARG A 97 25.72 7.39 10.42
CA ARG A 97 26.20 7.68 9.06
C ARG A 97 25.71 6.64 8.04
N ILE A 98 25.69 5.36 8.41
CA ILE A 98 25.20 4.28 7.54
C ILE A 98 23.68 4.43 7.33
N LEU A 99 22.94 4.74 8.40
CA LEU A 99 21.50 5.01 8.31
C LEU A 99 21.20 6.26 7.47
N GLU A 100 21.98 7.34 7.60
CA GLU A 100 21.85 8.55 6.78
C GLU A 100 22.11 8.27 5.30
N GLU A 101 23.14 7.49 4.96
CA GLU A 101 23.43 7.08 3.59
C GLU A 101 22.32 6.19 3.01
N GLU A 102 21.75 5.26 3.80
CA GLU A 102 20.63 4.43 3.35
C GLU A 102 19.34 5.22 3.15
N VAL A 103 19.03 6.16 4.06
CA VAL A 103 17.89 7.08 3.93
C VAL A 103 18.05 7.96 2.70
N LYS A 104 19.25 8.48 2.45
CA LYS A 104 19.54 9.28 1.25
C LYS A 104 19.34 8.46 -0.03
N ARG A 105 19.89 7.24 -0.08
CA ARG A 105 19.72 6.33 -1.23
C ARG A 105 18.25 6.02 -1.50
N LYS A 106 17.48 5.69 -0.46
CA LYS A 106 16.03 5.44 -0.58
C LYS A 106 15.26 6.70 -1.01
N GLY A 107 15.68 7.88 -0.56
CA GLY A 107 15.12 9.16 -1.01
C GLY A 107 15.32 9.41 -2.50
N GLU A 108 16.50 9.07 -3.05
CA GLU A 108 16.78 9.16 -4.48
C GLU A 108 15.96 8.15 -5.30
N GLU A 109 15.81 6.92 -4.82
CA GLU A 109 14.96 5.89 -5.44
C GLU A 109 13.49 6.31 -5.49
N ILE A 110 12.95 6.87 -4.40
CA ILE A 110 11.58 7.42 -4.36
C ILE A 110 11.44 8.56 -5.38
N LYS A 111 12.44 9.43 -5.52
CA LYS A 111 12.41 10.53 -6.49
C LYS A 111 12.38 10.01 -7.94
N GLN A 112 13.13 8.96 -8.24
CA GLN A 112 13.10 8.31 -9.55
C GLN A 112 11.74 7.66 -9.83
N LEU A 113 11.19 6.92 -8.86
CA LEU A 113 9.87 6.29 -8.98
C LEU A 113 8.75 7.31 -9.19
N LYS A 114 8.80 8.46 -8.51
CA LYS A 114 7.84 9.56 -8.76
C LYS A 114 7.87 10.06 -10.19
N GLY A 115 9.07 10.17 -10.80
CA GLY A 115 9.20 10.54 -12.21
C GLY A 115 8.57 9.52 -13.15
N VAL A 116 8.77 8.23 -12.90
CA VAL A 116 8.16 7.15 -13.70
C VAL A 116 6.63 7.14 -13.58
N ILE A 117 6.10 7.36 -12.37
CA ILE A 117 4.65 7.42 -12.14
C ILE A 117 4.04 8.61 -12.87
N ASN A 118 4.64 9.80 -12.76
CA ASN A 118 4.14 10.99 -13.47
C ASN A 118 4.09 10.77 -14.98
N ASN A 119 5.16 10.21 -15.58
CA ASN A 119 5.18 9.90 -17.01
C ASN A 119 4.09 8.89 -17.41
N LYS A 120 3.83 7.88 -16.57
CA LYS A 120 2.75 6.90 -16.83
C LYS A 120 1.37 7.53 -16.75
N VAL A 121 1.15 8.44 -15.80
CA VAL A 121 -0.11 9.19 -15.68
C VAL A 121 -0.29 10.10 -16.89
N GLU A 122 0.74 10.82 -17.34
CA GLU A 122 0.68 11.63 -18.55
C GLU A 122 0.34 10.80 -19.79
N ILE A 123 0.95 9.62 -19.95
CA ILE A 123 0.61 8.70 -21.05
C ILE A 123 -0.85 8.26 -20.97
N ALA A 124 -1.34 7.87 -19.79
CA ALA A 124 -2.73 7.45 -19.62
C ALA A 124 -3.74 8.57 -19.92
N ILE A 125 -3.42 9.81 -19.56
CA ILE A 125 -4.23 11.00 -19.90
C ILE A 125 -4.27 11.19 -21.42
N LEU A 126 -3.11 11.13 -22.09
CA LEU A 126 -3.03 11.28 -23.55
C LEU A 126 -3.75 10.15 -24.30
N GLU A 127 -3.74 8.92 -23.77
CA GLU A 127 -4.51 7.79 -24.31
C GLU A 127 -6.02 8.00 -24.13
N ALA A 128 -6.46 8.46 -22.96
CA ALA A 128 -7.86 8.79 -22.71
C ALA A 128 -8.37 9.92 -23.61
N ASP A 129 -7.59 10.98 -23.81
CA ASP A 129 -7.91 12.07 -24.74
C ASP A 129 -8.04 11.58 -26.18
N ARG A 130 -7.16 10.66 -26.58
CA ARG A 130 -7.20 10.07 -27.92
C ARG A 130 -8.45 9.23 -28.12
N ASP A 131 -8.82 8.43 -27.13
CA ASP A 131 -10.02 7.60 -27.18
C ASP A 131 -11.29 8.46 -27.21
N HIS A 132 -11.35 9.53 -26.40
CA HIS A 132 -12.44 10.50 -26.43
C HIS A 132 -12.57 11.19 -27.80
N ALA A 133 -11.46 11.63 -28.40
CA ALA A 133 -11.45 12.23 -29.73
C ALA A 133 -11.95 11.26 -30.83
N GLU A 134 -11.58 9.98 -30.76
CA GLU A 134 -12.03 8.97 -31.73
C GLU A 134 -13.52 8.63 -31.54
N ILE A 135 -14.01 8.54 -30.30
CA ILE A 135 -15.46 8.35 -30.01
C ILE A 135 -16.25 9.53 -30.61
N LYS A 136 -15.81 10.77 -30.39
CA LYS A 136 -16.44 11.98 -30.94
C LYS A 136 -16.51 11.92 -32.46
N ARG A 137 -15.40 11.55 -33.11
CA ARG A 137 -15.32 11.38 -34.56
C ARG A 137 -16.30 10.32 -35.08
N LEU A 138 -16.38 9.17 -34.43
CA LEU A 138 -17.32 8.10 -34.80
C LEU A 138 -18.78 8.54 -34.64
N MET A 139 -19.11 9.27 -33.57
CA MET A 139 -20.45 9.83 -33.36
C MET A 139 -20.82 10.86 -34.42
N GLU A 140 -19.91 11.74 -34.83
CA GLU A 140 -20.15 12.67 -35.94
C GLU A 140 -20.42 11.96 -37.27
N VAL A 141 -19.68 10.89 -37.56
CA VAL A 141 -19.90 10.05 -38.75
C VAL A 141 -21.27 9.38 -38.69
N ASN A 142 -21.66 8.86 -37.54
CA ASN A 142 -22.98 8.27 -37.33
C ASN A 142 -24.10 9.31 -37.51
N ILE A 143 -23.96 10.52 -36.95
CA ILE A 143 -24.93 11.62 -37.13
C ILE A 143 -25.06 11.99 -38.61
N LYS A 144 -23.96 12.08 -39.36
CA LYS A 144 -23.97 12.35 -40.81
C LYS A 144 -24.68 11.23 -41.58
N THR A 145 -24.47 9.98 -41.19
CA THR A 145 -25.10 8.80 -41.82
C THR A 145 -26.59 8.73 -41.52
N VAL A 146 -27.01 8.98 -40.27
CA VAL A 146 -28.43 9.01 -39.89
C VAL A 146 -29.17 10.13 -40.65
N LYS A 147 -28.53 11.30 -40.81
CA LYS A 147 -29.05 12.41 -41.64
C LYS A 147 -29.22 12.01 -43.11
N SER A 148 -28.23 11.33 -43.71
CA SER A 148 -28.31 10.94 -45.12
C SER A 148 -29.33 9.83 -45.37
N LEU A 149 -29.65 9.02 -44.36
CA LEU A 149 -30.68 7.98 -44.40
C LEU A 149 -32.11 8.51 -44.20
N GLY A 150 -32.29 9.82 -43.97
CA GLY A 150 -33.62 10.43 -43.77
C GLY A 150 -34.32 9.96 -42.49
N LEU A 151 -33.55 9.47 -41.50
CA LEU A 151 -34.09 9.01 -40.23
C LEU A 151 -34.60 10.20 -39.38
N CYS A 152 -35.63 9.91 -38.57
CA CYS A 152 -36.43 10.91 -37.85
C CYS A 152 -35.57 11.90 -37.04
N ALA A 153 -35.91 13.20 -37.10
CA ALA A 153 -35.19 14.29 -36.44
C ALA A 153 -34.97 14.05 -34.93
N GLU A 154 -35.90 13.35 -34.30
CA GLU A 154 -35.85 12.96 -32.89
C GLU A 154 -34.62 12.08 -32.55
N LYS A 155 -34.22 11.16 -33.44
CA LYS A 155 -33.02 10.32 -33.23
C LYS A 155 -31.72 11.12 -33.39
N ILE A 156 -31.71 12.13 -34.27
CA ILE A 156 -30.56 13.03 -34.41
C ILE A 156 -30.38 13.86 -33.14
N GLU A 157 -31.48 14.30 -32.53
CA GLU A 157 -31.44 15.07 -31.29
C GLU A 157 -30.99 14.20 -30.10
N GLN A 158 -31.44 12.94 -30.01
CA GLN A 158 -30.94 12.00 -29.00
C GLN A 158 -29.42 11.76 -29.12
N LEU A 159 -28.91 11.60 -30.34
CA LEU A 159 -27.47 11.42 -30.57
C LEU A 159 -26.66 12.68 -30.23
N ARG A 160 -27.21 13.87 -30.48
CA ARG A 160 -26.59 15.15 -30.08
C ARG A 160 -26.54 15.29 -28.57
N LYS A 161 -27.64 14.99 -27.90
CA LYS A 161 -27.70 15.05 -26.43
C LYS A 161 -26.72 14.07 -25.79
N ALA A 162 -26.60 12.85 -26.32
CA ALA A 162 -25.61 11.88 -25.86
C ALA A 162 -24.17 12.39 -26.08
N LEU A 163 -23.90 13.08 -27.20
CA LEU A 163 -22.60 13.69 -27.46
C LEU A 163 -22.28 14.81 -26.45
N ASP A 164 -23.26 15.66 -26.15
CA ASP A 164 -23.11 16.73 -25.16
C ASP A 164 -22.92 16.17 -23.73
N GLU A 165 -23.57 15.05 -23.39
CA GLU A 165 -23.38 14.35 -22.12
C GLU A 165 -21.94 13.77 -22.01
N ILE A 166 -21.39 13.22 -23.09
CA ILE A 166 -20.00 12.73 -23.13
C ILE A 166 -18.98 13.87 -23.00
N ASP A 167 -19.21 15.01 -23.68
CA ASP A 167 -18.35 16.20 -23.54
C ASP A 167 -18.38 16.71 -22.07
N LYS A 168 -19.54 16.70 -21.42
CA LYS A 168 -19.68 17.11 -20.02
C LYS A 168 -19.04 16.12 -19.03
N GLU A 169 -19.20 14.82 -19.27
CA GLU A 169 -18.62 13.77 -18.42
C GLU A 169 -17.10 13.75 -18.53
N ALA A 170 -16.54 14.05 -19.71
CA ALA A 170 -15.10 14.25 -19.89
C ALA A 170 -14.60 15.42 -19.02
N ASP A 171 -15.28 16.57 -19.05
CA ASP A 171 -14.94 17.73 -18.21
C ASP A 171 -15.01 17.40 -16.70
N ASP A 172 -16.03 16.67 -16.25
CA ASP A 172 -16.22 16.30 -14.83
C ASP A 172 -15.21 15.22 -14.36
N THR A 173 -14.80 14.31 -15.24
CA THR A 173 -13.83 13.22 -14.93
C THR A 173 -12.41 13.77 -14.73
N TYR A 174 -12.06 14.85 -15.45
CA TYR A 174 -10.81 15.57 -15.25
C TYR A 174 -10.68 16.22 -13.86
N GLU A 175 -11.81 16.53 -13.21
CA GLU A 175 -11.82 17.10 -11.86
C GLU A 175 -11.84 16.04 -10.73
N ASN A 176 -12.30 14.80 -10.99
CA ASN A 176 -12.62 13.83 -9.92
C ASN A 176 -12.07 12.39 -10.08
N SER A 177 -11.16 12.15 -11.03
CA SER A 177 -10.48 10.87 -11.36
C SER A 177 -10.73 9.64 -10.44
N GLU A 178 -11.80 8.89 -10.72
CA GLU A 178 -11.80 7.42 -10.73
C GLU A 178 -12.51 6.99 -12.02
N VAL A 179 -11.81 6.26 -12.89
CA VAL A 179 -12.26 5.90 -14.26
C VAL A 179 -12.85 4.47 -14.36
N PRO A 180 -14.04 4.18 -13.79
CA PRO A 180 -14.83 3.00 -14.20
C PRO A 180 -16.00 3.29 -15.16
N GLU A 181 -16.56 4.50 -15.19
CA GLU A 181 -17.91 4.74 -15.75
C GLU A 181 -17.97 4.79 -17.29
N LEU A 182 -16.87 5.11 -17.96
CA LEU A 182 -16.82 5.26 -19.42
C LEU A 182 -17.07 3.95 -20.19
N ASN A 183 -16.61 2.80 -19.66
CA ASN A 183 -16.80 1.50 -20.31
C ASN A 183 -18.28 1.07 -20.32
N ASP A 184 -19.02 1.38 -19.25
CA ASP A 184 -20.46 1.11 -19.14
C ASP A 184 -21.28 1.92 -20.16
N CYS A 185 -20.86 3.16 -20.43
CA CYS A 185 -21.50 4.02 -21.43
C CYS A 185 -21.30 3.46 -22.86
N ILE A 186 -20.08 3.02 -23.19
CA ILE A 186 -19.75 2.39 -24.47
C ILE A 186 -20.58 1.12 -24.69
N ASP A 187 -20.70 0.26 -23.68
CA ASP A 187 -21.47 -0.98 -23.77
C ASP A 187 -22.97 -0.74 -24.00
N ARG A 188 -23.56 0.27 -23.35
CA ARG A 188 -24.95 0.67 -23.59
C ARG A 188 -25.18 1.17 -25.01
N MET A 189 -24.29 2.00 -25.54
CA MET A 189 -24.38 2.49 -26.92
C MET A 189 -24.27 1.36 -27.94
N GLN A 190 -23.37 0.40 -27.73
CA GLN A 190 -23.26 -0.76 -28.59
C GLN A 190 -24.49 -1.66 -28.53
N GLN A 191 -25.13 -1.80 -27.36
CA GLN A 191 -26.38 -2.55 -27.23
C GLN A 191 -27.53 -1.89 -27.99
N ILE A 192 -27.70 -0.58 -27.90
CA ILE A 192 -28.73 0.17 -28.64
C ILE A 192 -28.53 -0.02 -30.15
N ALA A 193 -27.30 0.13 -30.64
CA ALA A 193 -26.98 -0.09 -32.06
C ALA A 193 -27.25 -1.54 -32.51
N LYS A 194 -26.93 -2.55 -31.68
CA LYS A 194 -27.19 -3.97 -31.97
C LYS A 194 -28.68 -4.32 -31.96
N GLN A 195 -29.48 -3.71 -31.10
CA GLN A 195 -30.93 -3.95 -31.04
C GLN A 195 -31.61 -3.45 -32.31
N GLU A 196 -31.24 -2.27 -32.81
CA GLU A 196 -31.83 -1.67 -34.01
C GLU A 196 -31.44 -2.40 -35.32
N LEU A 197 -30.25 -3.01 -35.38
CA LEU A 197 -29.82 -3.83 -36.52
C LEU A 197 -30.58 -5.16 -36.64
N LYS A 198 -31.25 -5.63 -35.58
CA LYS A 198 -32.09 -6.84 -35.58
C LYS A 198 -33.56 -6.58 -35.95
N VAL A 199 -33.97 -5.33 -36.15
CA VAL A 199 -35.37 -4.94 -36.46
C VAL A 199 -35.61 -4.76 -37.98
N LYS A 200 -34.73 -5.30 -38.82
CA LYS A 200 -34.94 -5.44 -40.27
C LYS A 200 -35.11 -6.91 -40.64
#